data_AF-A0A0D0DGK3-F1
#
_entry.id   AF-A0A0D0DGK3-F1
#
_cell.length_a   1.000
_cell.length_b   1.000
_cell.length_c   1.000
_cell.angle_alpha   90.00
_cell.angle_beta   90.00
_cell.angle_gamma   90.00
#
_symmetry.space_group_name_H-M   'P 1'
#
loop_
_entity.id
_entity.type
_entity.pdbx_description
1 polymer ?
#
loop_
_entity_poly.entity_id
_entity_poly.type
_entity_poly.pdbx_seq_one_letter_code
_entity_poly.pdbx_strand_id
1 'polypeptide(L)'
;VIFRGGSPNGSLDHIIKDSPLIKVYRNVHIAMENSFHLQHQTICHAQPDMTKMIQKLSMFIKDKHSHMKKESCGALCSIPDQLAAGIALIQEQKIVSDLEVDTGMLELEAEDFFD
;
A
#
# COMPACT_ATOMS: atom_id res chain seq x y z
N VAL A 1 -18.42 10.06 18.51
CA VAL A 1 -17.31 9.24 17.99
C VAL A 1 -16.05 9.69 18.73
N ILE A 2 -15.43 8.81 19.51
CA ILE A 2 -14.24 9.17 20.31
C ILE A 2 -13.04 9.12 19.37
N PHE A 3 -12.51 10.29 19.00
CA PHE A 3 -11.30 10.39 18.20
C PHE A 3 -10.09 10.37 19.14
N ARG A 4 -9.36 9.24 19.18
CA ARG A 4 -8.05 9.14 19.84
C ARG A 4 -6.97 9.25 18.75
N GLY A 5 -6.11 10.25 18.86
CA GLY A 5 -5.05 10.51 17.90
C GLY A 5 -4.09 9.33 17.71
N GLY A 6 -3.69 9.12 16.45
CA GLY A 6 -2.37 8.68 16.01
C GLY A 6 -1.75 7.39 16.57
N SER A 7 -2.50 6.52 17.26
CA SER A 7 -1.98 5.23 17.73
C SER A 7 -2.46 4.09 16.82
N PRO A 8 -1.69 3.00 16.66
CA PRO A 8 -2.06 1.83 15.84
C PRO A 8 -3.33 1.10 16.30
N ASN A 9 -3.94 1.54 17.41
CA ASN A 9 -5.25 1.13 17.88
C ASN A 9 -6.42 1.77 17.08
N GLY A 10 -6.11 2.56 16.05
CA GLY A 10 -7.08 3.18 15.14
C GLY A 10 -7.31 2.40 13.84
N SER A 11 -6.92 1.13 13.72
CA SER A 11 -7.31 0.35 12.55
C SER A 11 -8.83 0.26 12.49
N LEU A 12 -9.39 0.46 11.29
CA LEU A 12 -10.84 0.40 11.06
C LEU A 12 -11.45 -0.88 11.66
N ASP A 13 -10.71 -1.98 11.58
CA ASP A 13 -11.08 -3.28 12.15
C ASP A 13 -11.25 -3.23 13.67
N HIS A 14 -10.40 -2.49 14.38
CA HIS A 14 -10.50 -2.36 15.83
C HIS A 14 -11.69 -1.48 16.23
N ILE A 15 -11.95 -0.41 15.47
CA ILE A 15 -13.10 0.48 15.68
C ILE A 15 -14.42 -0.27 15.45
N ILE A 16 -14.47 -1.11 14.41
CA ILE A 16 -15.61 -1.98 14.14
C ILE A 16 -15.76 -3.01 15.27
N LYS A 17 -14.66 -3.65 15.68
CA LYS A 17 -14.68 -4.68 16.74
C LYS A 17 -15.12 -4.13 18.11
N ASP A 18 -14.70 -2.90 18.44
CA ASP A 18 -15.03 -2.23 19.71
C ASP A 18 -16.27 -1.33 19.61
N SER A 19 -16.96 -1.36 18.48
CA SER A 19 -18.20 -0.63 18.30
C SER A 19 -19.24 -1.09 19.33
N PRO A 20 -19.81 -0.16 20.14
CA PRO A 20 -20.87 -0.50 21.09
C PRO A 20 -22.06 -1.19 20.43
N LEU A 21 -22.37 -0.84 19.18
CA LEU A 21 -23.46 -1.43 18.41
C LEU A 21 -23.22 -2.92 18.13
N ILE A 22 -21.99 -3.29 17.76
CA ILE A 22 -21.61 -4.68 17.50
C ILE A 22 -21.63 -5.50 18.80
N LYS A 23 -21.22 -4.89 19.92
CA LYS A 23 -21.31 -5.53 21.24
C LYS A 23 -22.76 -5.80 21.64
N VAL A 24 -23.65 -4.82 21.46
CA VAL A 24 -25.08 -4.98 21.75
C VAL A 24 -25.70 -6.05 20.84
N TYR A 25 -25.40 -6.03 19.54
CA TYR A 25 -25.87 -7.05 18.61
C TYR A 25 -25.46 -8.47 19.02
N ARG A 26 -24.18 -8.67 19.38
CA ARG A 26 -23.67 -9.97 19.86
C ARG A 26 -24.37 -10.41 21.13
N ASN A 27 -24.59 -9.50 22.07
CA ASN A 27 -25.27 -9.82 23.33
C ASN A 27 -26.73 -10.24 23.10
N VAL A 28 -27.45 -9.55 22.20
CA VAL A 28 -28.82 -9.92 21.83
C VAL A 28 -28.86 -11.30 21.16
N HIS A 29 -27.91 -11.58 20.26
CA HIS A 29 -27.81 -12.89 19.61
C HIS A 29 -27.59 -14.02 20.63
N ILE A 30 -26.63 -13.86 21.54
CA ILE A 30 -26.34 -14.83 22.62
C ILE A 30 -27.57 -14.99 23.54
N ALA A 31 -28.24 -13.90 23.88
CA ALA A 31 -29.44 -13.95 24.71
C ALA A 31 -30.59 -14.71 24.03
N MET A 32 -30.80 -14.50 22.73
CA MET A 32 -31.77 -15.26 21.94
C MET A 32 -31.41 -16.74 21.91
N GLU A 33 -30.15 -17.06 21.57
CA GLU A 33 -29.64 -18.44 21.52
C GLU A 33 -29.82 -19.18 22.85
N ASN A 34 -29.47 -18.53 23.98
CA ASN A 34 -29.68 -19.06 25.32
C ASN A 34 -31.17 -19.21 25.66
N SER A 35 -32.01 -18.29 25.19
CA SER A 35 -33.47 -18.33 25.43
C SER A 35 -34.13 -19.52 24.74
N PHE A 36 -33.60 -19.96 23.59
CA PHE A 36 -34.16 -21.08 22.85
C PHE A 36 -33.86 -22.47 23.44
N HIS A 37 -33.17 -22.58 24.59
CA HIS A 37 -32.95 -23.84 25.34
C HIS A 37 -32.72 -25.06 24.43
N LEU A 38 -31.88 -24.91 23.41
CA LEU A 38 -31.52 -26.00 22.52
C LEU A 38 -30.62 -26.95 23.30
N GLN A 39 -31.23 -27.89 24.04
CA GLN A 39 -30.57 -28.86 24.91
C GLN A 39 -29.55 -29.75 24.19
N HIS A 40 -29.54 -29.74 22.86
CA HIS A 40 -28.62 -30.54 22.03
C HIS A 40 -28.00 -29.67 20.93
N GLN A 41 -27.10 -28.76 21.33
CA GLN A 41 -26.15 -28.14 20.42
C GLN A 41 -25.17 -29.21 19.91
N THR A 42 -25.51 -29.93 18.85
CA THR A 42 -24.46 -30.50 18.01
C THR A 42 -23.87 -29.35 17.21
N ILE A 43 -22.69 -28.90 17.63
CA ILE A 43 -21.82 -27.96 16.89
C ILE A 43 -21.49 -28.50 15.48
N CYS A 44 -21.78 -29.78 15.22
CA CYS A 44 -21.85 -30.38 13.91
C CYS A 44 -23.06 -29.81 13.14
N HIS A 45 -22.92 -28.60 12.62
CA HIS A 45 -23.66 -28.21 11.43
C HIS A 45 -23.42 -29.31 10.38
N ALA A 46 -24.48 -29.89 9.83
CA ALA A 46 -24.35 -30.77 8.67
C ALA A 46 -23.43 -30.08 7.66
N GLN A 47 -22.47 -30.83 7.09
CA GLN A 47 -21.50 -30.23 6.18
C GLN A 47 -22.25 -29.46 5.10
N PRO A 48 -21.92 -28.16 4.90
CA PRO A 48 -22.64 -27.36 3.93
C PRO A 48 -22.53 -28.03 2.57
N ASP A 49 -23.65 -28.17 1.88
CA ASP A 49 -23.63 -28.69 0.51
C ASP A 49 -22.94 -27.66 -0.40
N MET A 50 -21.64 -27.90 -0.62
CA MET A 50 -20.77 -27.04 -1.41
C MET A 50 -20.94 -27.23 -2.92
N THR A 51 -21.81 -28.16 -3.36
CA THR A 51 -21.98 -28.51 -4.78
C THR A 51 -22.31 -27.27 -5.63
N LYS A 52 -23.26 -26.44 -5.15
CA LYS A 52 -23.66 -25.21 -5.84
C LYS A 52 -22.54 -24.17 -5.91
N MET A 53 -21.73 -24.07 -4.86
CA MET A 53 -20.61 -23.14 -4.81
C MET A 53 -19.50 -23.58 -5.78
N ILE A 54 -19.15 -24.86 -5.79
CA ILE A 54 -18.13 -25.43 -6.70
C ILE A 54 -18.58 -25.28 -8.16
N GLN A 55 -19.87 -25.50 -8.46
CA GLN A 55 -20.43 -25.28 -9.80
C GLN A 55 -20.33 -23.81 -10.24
N LYS A 56 -20.72 -22.87 -9.37
CA LYS A 56 -20.60 -21.43 -9.66
C LYS A 56 -19.15 -21.01 -9.87
N LEU A 57 -18.24 -21.50 -9.03
CA LEU A 57 -16.81 -21.22 -9.16
C LEU A 57 -16.25 -21.77 -10.48
N SER A 58 -16.66 -22.98 -10.87
CA SER A 58 -16.25 -23.59 -12.14
C SER A 58 -16.75 -22.79 -13.35
N MET A 59 -18.00 -22.31 -13.31
CA MET A 59 -18.54 -21.41 -14.36
C MET A 59 -17.75 -20.11 -14.43
N PHE A 60 -17.41 -19.52 -13.28
CA PHE A 60 -16.65 -18.28 -13.21
C PHE A 60 -15.22 -18.42 -13.77
N ILE A 61 -14.50 -19.49 -13.42
CA ILE A 61 -13.15 -19.76 -13.93
C ILE A 61 -13.16 -19.98 -15.45
N LYS A 62 -14.22 -20.60 -15.99
CA LYS A 62 -14.41 -20.77 -17.43
C LYS A 62 -14.69 -19.44 -18.12
N ASP A 63 -15.59 -18.61 -17.57
CA ASP A 63 -15.91 -17.28 -18.11
C ASP A 63 -14.70 -16.35 -18.13
N LYS A 64 -13.92 -16.33 -17.05
CA LYS A 64 -12.77 -15.41 -16.92
C LYS A 64 -11.51 -15.91 -17.60
N HIS A 65 -11.50 -17.12 -18.15
CA HIS A 65 -10.32 -17.75 -18.76
C HIS A 65 -9.06 -17.63 -17.87
N SER A 66 -9.21 -17.60 -16.54
CA SER A 66 -8.08 -17.42 -15.60
C SER A 66 -7.11 -18.60 -15.63
N HIS A 67 -7.58 -19.74 -16.13
CA HIS A 67 -6.79 -20.95 -16.39
C HIS A 67 -5.96 -20.87 -17.69
N MET A 68 -6.24 -19.89 -18.56
CA MET A 68 -5.45 -19.66 -19.76
C MET A 68 -4.43 -18.58 -19.47
N LYS A 69 -3.15 -18.91 -19.65
CA LYS A 69 -2.08 -17.91 -19.67
C LYS A 69 -2.30 -17.05 -20.91
N LYS A 70 -3.05 -15.95 -20.77
CA LYS A 70 -3.15 -14.94 -21.81
C LYS A 70 -1.72 -14.48 -22.05
N GLU A 71 -1.25 -14.59 -23.28
CA GLU A 71 -0.03 -13.90 -23.70
C GLU A 71 -0.27 -12.43 -23.34
N SER A 72 0.32 -11.99 -22.24
CA SER A 72 0.33 -10.58 -21.90
C SER A 72 0.86 -9.90 -23.15
N CYS A 73 0.13 -8.92 -23.70
CA CYS A 73 0.74 -7.94 -24.58
C CYS A 73 2.05 -7.56 -23.88
N GLY A 74 3.19 -7.97 -24.46
CA GLY A 74 4.48 -7.63 -23.91
C GLY A 74 4.42 -6.15 -23.61
N ALA A 75 4.69 -5.77 -22.37
CA ALA A 75 4.64 -4.36 -22.00
C ALA A 75 5.60 -3.64 -22.96
N LEU A 76 5.05 -2.99 -23.98
CA LEU A 76 5.81 -2.23 -24.98
C LEU A 76 6.49 -1.02 -24.32
N CYS A 77 6.17 -0.72 -23.07
CA CYS A 77 6.82 0.29 -22.29
C CYS A 77 7.92 -0.35 -21.45
N SER A 78 9.14 -0.37 -22.00
CA SER A 78 10.35 -0.37 -21.20
C SER A 78 10.30 0.89 -20.33
N ILE A 79 10.16 0.74 -19.01
CA ILE A 79 10.28 1.86 -18.09
C ILE A 79 11.76 2.21 -18.04
N PRO A 80 12.18 3.40 -18.50
CA PRO A 80 13.58 3.77 -18.48
C PRO A 80 14.08 3.89 -17.05
N ASP A 81 15.32 3.46 -16.82
CA ASP A 81 15.98 3.58 -15.52
C ASP A 81 16.31 5.05 -15.23
N GLN A 82 15.48 5.65 -14.37
CA GLN A 82 15.62 7.06 -13.97
C GLN A 82 16.86 7.29 -13.11
N LEU A 83 17.38 6.26 -12.44
CA LEU A 83 18.61 6.38 -11.64
C LEU A 83 19.81 6.51 -12.58
N ALA A 84 19.87 5.66 -13.61
CA ALA A 84 20.90 5.75 -14.63
C ALA A 84 20.85 7.10 -15.38
N ALA A 85 19.65 7.57 -15.72
CA ALA A 85 19.45 8.88 -16.34
C ALA A 85 19.93 10.04 -15.43
N GLY A 86 19.63 9.97 -14.13
CA GLY A 86 20.08 10.96 -13.16
C GLY A 86 21.60 11.00 -12.98
N ILE A 87 22.26 9.84 -12.95
CA ILE A 87 23.73 9.75 -12.81
C ILE A 87 24.42 10.40 -14.02
N ALA A 88 23.92 10.17 -15.24
CA ALA A 88 24.47 10.77 -16.45
C ALA A 88 24.44 12.32 -16.40
N LEU A 89 23.30 12.89 -15.97
CA LEU A 89 23.15 14.35 -15.83
C LEU A 89 24.11 14.96 -14.81
N ILE A 90 24.35 14.27 -13.69
CA ILE A 90 25.29 14.73 -12.65
C ILE A 90 26.73 14.71 -13.17
N GLN A 91 27.09 13.70 -13.95
CA GLN A 91 28.43 13.60 -14.54
C GLN A 91 28.70 14.69 -15.58
N GLU A 92 27.70 15.03 -16.40
CA GLU A 92 27.81 16.12 -17.38
C GLU A 92 27.95 17.50 -16.72
N GLN A 93 27.22 17.77 -15.64
CA GLN A 93 27.34 19.04 -14.91
C GLN A 93 28.69 19.22 -14.22
N LYS A 94 29.30 18.14 -13.72
CA LYS A 94 30.60 18.19 -13.05
C LYS A 94 31.74 18.58 -14.00
N ILE A 95 31.62 18.26 -15.29
CA ILE A 95 32.64 18.60 -16.30
C ILE A 95 32.64 20.10 -16.62
N VAL A 96 31.49 20.78 -16.51
CA VAL A 96 31.36 22.22 -16.81
C VAL A 96 31.91 23.08 -15.66
N SER A 97 31.79 22.63 -14.41
CA SER A 97 32.23 23.40 -13.24
C SER A 97 33.75 23.38 -12.99
N ASP A 98 34.47 22.40 -13.52
CA ASP A 98 35.92 22.24 -13.27
C ASP A 98 36.80 22.98 -14.33
N LEU A 99 36.20 23.68 -15.29
CA LEU A 99 36.92 24.39 -16.37
C LEU A 99 37.05 25.92 -16.18
N GLU A 100 36.50 26.50 -15.12
CA GLU A 100 36.66 27.94 -14.81
C GLU A 100 37.50 28.19 -13.55
N VAL A 101 38.76 27.74 -13.54
CA VAL A 101 39.79 28.32 -12.68
C VAL A 101 41.12 28.33 -13.44
N ASP A 102 41.39 29.42 -14.17
CA ASP A 102 42.72 30.05 -14.17
C ASP A 102 42.66 31.43 -14.84
N THR A 103 43.57 32.31 -14.44
CA THR A 103 43.91 33.63 -15.00
C THR A 103 43.18 34.85 -14.43
N GLY A 104 43.73 35.39 -13.34
CA GLY A 104 43.31 36.69 -12.79
C GLY A 104 44.21 37.21 -11.68
N MET A 105 45.51 37.34 -11.97
CA MET A 105 46.52 38.04 -11.18
C MET A 105 45.99 39.44 -10.75
N LEU A 106 45.77 39.66 -9.45
CA LEU A 106 45.48 41.00 -8.91
C LEU A 106 46.76 41.57 -8.30
N GLU A 107 47.41 42.46 -9.06
CA GLU A 107 48.41 43.41 -8.56
C GLU A 107 47.74 44.34 -7.53
N LEU A 108 48.25 44.34 -6.30
CA LEU A 108 47.92 45.31 -5.27
C LEU A 108 48.90 46.47 -5.40
N GLU A 109 48.50 47.53 -6.09
CA GLU A 109 49.21 48.81 -6.05
C GLU A 109 49.10 49.39 -4.64
N ALA A 110 50.26 49.63 -4.02
CA ALA A 110 50.38 50.43 -2.81
C ALA A 110 50.72 51.87 -3.23
N GLU A 111 49.74 52.77 -3.15
CA GLU A 111 49.94 54.22 -3.32
C GLU A 111 49.32 54.94 -2.12
N ASP A 112 50.22 55.37 -1.23
CA ASP A 112 50.29 56.62 -0.48
C ASP A 112 49.01 57.35 -0.06
N PHE A 113 48.84 57.48 1.27
CA PHE A 113 48.14 58.62 1.86
C PHE A 113 48.84 59.05 3.17
N PHE A 114 49.88 59.86 3.02
CA PHE A 114 50.32 60.82 4.05
C PHE A 114 49.74 62.19 3.69
N ASP A 115 48.98 62.78 4.61
CA ASP A 115 49.04 64.19 5.02
C ASP A 115 48.25 64.39 6.33
#